data_AF-A0A6L9HAP9-F1
#
_entry.id   AF-A0A6L9HAP9-F1
#
_cell.length_a   1.000
_cell.length_b   1.000
_cell.length_c   1.000
_cell.angle_alpha   90.00
_cell.angle_beta   90.00
_cell.angle_gamma   90.00
#
_symmetry.space_group_name_H-M   'P 1'
#
loop_
_entity.id
_entity.type
_entity.pdbx_description
1 polymer ?
#
loop_
_entity_poly.entity_id
_entity_poly.type
_entity_poly.pdbx_seq_one_letter_code
_entity_poly.pdbx_strand_id
1 'polypeptide(L)'
;MNTEWMKRVKKFVLPAMGIVLFGLWILYIGFGFGFFKPWGGILGSQQPRRAECDLSFRNVSMEELEALEEEQRGGPAGLAAVAAWRTETGGPVRDGVTGKEVNAGVIRVYGPFDLAFPSRVLSGSLSQNMRPGDCVLTGALSWELFGSVDTQGCELSFGGASYRVAAVVDRKEKVIFFAALKGWAQRAAFAFRSGERIGEKLEAIGFGGR
;
A
#
# COMPACT_ATOMS: atom_id res chain seq x y z
N MET A 1 60.46 -35.37 -15.32
CA MET A 1 61.74 -34.72 -15.72
C MET A 1 61.38 -33.76 -16.86
N ASN A 2 61.41 -32.44 -16.74
CA ASN A 2 62.53 -31.63 -16.29
C ASN A 2 62.03 -30.31 -15.66
N THR A 3 62.23 -30.17 -14.36
CA THR A 3 61.84 -29.05 -13.47
C THR A 3 62.83 -27.88 -13.48
N GLU A 4 63.70 -27.82 -14.50
CA GLU A 4 64.71 -26.76 -14.68
C GLU A 4 64.23 -25.58 -15.54
N TRP A 5 63.21 -25.76 -16.40
CA TRP A 5 62.76 -24.68 -17.30
C TRP A 5 61.97 -23.58 -16.58
N MET A 6 61.27 -23.91 -15.48
CA MET A 6 60.52 -22.95 -14.67
C MET A 6 61.37 -22.06 -13.73
N LYS A 7 62.65 -22.39 -13.52
CA LYS A 7 63.53 -21.60 -12.63
C LYS A 7 64.29 -20.48 -13.34
N ARG A 8 64.42 -20.52 -14.68
CA ARG A 8 65.09 -19.46 -15.46
C ARG A 8 64.18 -18.32 -15.92
N VAL A 9 62.87 -18.56 -16.09
CA VAL A 9 61.92 -17.50 -16.50
C VAL A 9 61.57 -16.55 -15.34
N LYS A 10 61.68 -17.00 -14.08
CA LYS A 10 61.37 -16.18 -12.89
C LYS A 10 62.45 -15.16 -12.50
N LYS A 11 63.63 -15.16 -13.13
CA LYS A 11 64.77 -14.34 -12.70
C LYS A 11 65.04 -13.09 -13.55
N PHE A 12 64.23 -12.82 -14.58
CA PHE A 12 64.46 -11.68 -15.49
C PHE A 12 63.25 -10.76 -15.76
N VAL A 13 62.07 -11.03 -15.17
CA VAL A 13 60.87 -10.20 -15.40
C VAL A 13 60.43 -9.42 -14.15
N LEU A 14 61.03 -9.67 -12.98
CA LEU A 14 60.91 -8.84 -11.78
C LEU A 14 62.13 -7.91 -11.68
N PRO A 15 62.18 -6.81 -12.45
CA PRO A 15 62.00 -5.50 -11.81
C PRO A 15 61.37 -4.42 -12.72
N ALA A 16 60.82 -4.77 -13.89
CA ALA A 16 60.25 -3.81 -14.84
C ALA A 16 58.74 -3.56 -14.67
N MET A 17 58.13 -4.10 -13.61
CA MET A 17 56.69 -4.05 -13.35
C MET A 17 56.27 -2.95 -12.35
N GLY A 18 57.18 -2.07 -11.94
CA GLY A 18 56.95 -1.08 -10.88
C GLY A 18 56.88 0.39 -11.29
N ILE A 19 57.24 0.76 -12.53
CA ILE A 19 57.43 2.19 -12.91
C ILE A 19 56.49 2.63 -14.04
N VAL A 20 55.90 1.73 -14.82
CA VAL A 20 54.94 2.08 -15.89
C VAL A 20 53.48 2.12 -15.40
N LEU A 21 53.18 1.57 -14.22
CA LEU A 21 51.83 1.58 -13.63
C LEU A 21 51.54 2.77 -12.69
N PHE A 22 52.53 3.62 -12.40
CA PHE A 22 52.35 4.80 -11.52
C PHE A 22 52.17 6.12 -12.30
N GLY A 23 52.58 6.17 -13.57
CA GLY A 23 52.43 7.34 -14.44
C GLY A 23 51.05 7.50 -15.08
N LEU A 24 50.21 6.46 -15.09
CA LEU A 24 48.86 6.48 -15.67
C LEU A 24 47.75 6.67 -14.63
N TRP A 25 48.10 6.81 -13.33
CA TRP A 25 47.14 6.97 -12.24
C TRP A 25 46.99 8.43 -11.74
N ILE A 26 47.91 9.32 -12.11
CA ILE A 26 47.90 10.74 -11.70
C ILE A 26 47.19 11.66 -12.73
N LEU A 27 46.86 11.15 -13.91
CA LEU A 27 46.19 11.92 -14.97
C LEU A 27 44.66 11.72 -15.04
N TYR A 28 44.06 11.00 -14.07
CA TYR A 28 42.61 10.81 -14.00
C TYR A 28 41.95 11.44 -12.76
N ILE A 29 42.74 12.03 -11.86
CA ILE A 29 42.23 12.68 -10.64
C ILE A 29 42.60 14.17 -10.70
N GLY A 30 41.75 14.95 -11.34
CA GLY A 30 41.86 16.40 -11.30
C GLY A 30 41.41 17.04 -12.59
N PHE A 31 40.09 17.11 -12.80
CA PHE A 31 39.35 18.25 -13.33
C PHE A 31 37.97 17.75 -13.81
N GLY A 32 36.93 18.04 -13.04
CA GLY A 32 35.56 17.71 -13.46
C GLY A 32 34.58 17.61 -12.31
N PHE A 33 34.26 18.75 -11.70
CA PHE A 33 33.09 18.95 -10.85
C PHE A 33 31.81 18.35 -11.47
N GLY A 34 30.99 17.70 -10.65
CA GLY A 34 29.56 17.53 -10.93
C GLY A 34 28.98 16.19 -10.51
N PHE A 35 28.11 16.21 -9.49
CA PHE A 35 27.17 15.17 -9.08
C PHE A 35 27.72 13.96 -8.30
N PHE A 36 27.99 14.21 -7.03
CA PHE A 36 27.78 13.20 -5.98
C PHE A 36 26.28 12.86 -5.94
N LYS A 37 25.87 11.74 -6.55
CA LYS A 37 24.63 11.03 -6.22
C LYS A 37 25.05 9.76 -5.47
N PRO A 38 24.61 9.53 -4.23
CA PRO A 38 24.93 8.30 -3.52
C PRO A 38 24.22 7.13 -4.21
N TRP A 39 25.00 6.16 -4.67
CA TRP A 39 24.53 4.91 -5.23
C TRP A 39 24.17 3.95 -4.09
N GLY A 40 23.11 4.31 -3.37
CA GLY A 40 22.31 3.36 -2.60
C GLY A 40 21.18 2.90 -3.51
N GLY A 41 21.39 1.79 -4.22
CA GLY A 41 20.35 1.10 -4.96
C GLY A 41 19.27 0.63 -3.99
N ILE A 42 18.31 1.50 -3.70
CA ILE A 42 17.01 1.13 -3.19
C ILE A 42 16.46 0.17 -4.23
N LEU A 43 16.31 -1.11 -3.86
CA LEU A 43 15.32 -1.98 -4.48
C LEU A 43 14.04 -1.14 -4.48
N GLY A 44 13.71 -0.58 -5.64
CA GLY A 44 12.48 0.17 -5.81
C GLY A 44 11.39 -0.78 -5.41
N SER A 45 10.87 -0.63 -4.19
CA SER A 45 9.55 -1.10 -3.87
C SER A 45 8.69 -0.34 -4.87
N GLN A 46 8.34 -1.00 -5.98
CA GLN A 46 7.29 -0.52 -6.84
C GLN A 46 6.04 -0.60 -5.99
N GLN A 47 5.81 0.43 -5.17
CA GLN A 47 4.53 0.62 -4.53
C GLN A 47 3.51 0.61 -5.67
N PRO A 48 2.53 -0.30 -5.63
CA PRO A 48 1.49 -0.34 -6.66
C PRO A 48 0.90 1.06 -6.76
N ARG A 49 0.97 1.65 -7.95
CA ARG A 49 0.50 3.02 -8.11
C ARG A 49 -1.04 3.00 -8.14
N ARG A 50 -1.60 3.69 -7.16
CA ARG A 50 -3.04 3.83 -6.89
C ARG A 50 -3.62 4.95 -7.74
N ALA A 51 -4.75 4.69 -8.38
CA ALA A 51 -5.59 5.73 -8.99
C ALA A 51 -6.94 5.76 -8.29
N GLU A 52 -7.45 6.94 -7.99
CA GLU A 52 -8.73 7.12 -7.31
C GLU A 52 -9.73 7.81 -8.23
N CYS A 53 -10.95 7.28 -8.27
CA CYS A 53 -12.04 7.79 -9.08
C CYS A 53 -13.23 8.17 -8.20
N ASP A 54 -13.83 9.32 -8.48
CA ASP A 54 -15.13 9.69 -7.95
C ASP A 54 -16.23 9.01 -8.79
N LEU A 55 -17.05 8.21 -8.13
CA LEU A 55 -18.13 7.42 -8.71
C LEU A 55 -19.52 7.95 -8.35
N SER A 56 -19.59 9.08 -7.62
CA SER A 56 -20.84 9.63 -7.07
C SER A 56 -21.92 9.87 -8.15
N PHE A 57 -21.52 10.10 -9.40
CA PHE A 57 -22.43 10.32 -10.54
C PHE A 57 -22.47 9.18 -11.56
N ARG A 58 -21.78 8.06 -11.28
CA ARG A 58 -21.61 6.95 -12.23
C ARG A 58 -22.50 5.74 -11.91
N ASN A 59 -23.24 5.77 -10.80
CA ASN A 59 -24.13 4.70 -10.32
C ASN A 59 -23.48 3.30 -10.37
N VAL A 60 -22.20 3.22 -10.00
CA VAL A 60 -21.44 1.97 -9.99
C VAL A 60 -21.61 1.29 -8.64
N SER A 61 -21.90 0.01 -8.67
CA SER A 61 -22.06 -0.85 -7.50
C SER A 61 -20.76 -1.55 -7.10
N MET A 62 -20.64 -1.95 -5.83
CA MET A 62 -19.52 -2.76 -5.36
C MET A 62 -19.47 -4.10 -6.10
N GLU A 63 -20.64 -4.65 -6.46
CA GLU A 63 -20.78 -5.87 -7.23
C GLU A 63 -20.20 -5.75 -8.66
N GLU A 64 -20.42 -4.61 -9.33
CA GLU A 64 -19.82 -4.35 -10.64
C GLU A 64 -18.30 -4.19 -10.55
N LEU A 65 -17.79 -3.60 -9.48
CA LEU A 65 -16.36 -3.47 -9.25
C LEU A 65 -15.69 -4.81 -8.93
N GLU A 66 -16.38 -5.68 -8.21
CA GLU A 66 -15.95 -7.07 -7.99
C GLU A 66 -15.87 -7.84 -9.30
N ALA A 67 -16.92 -7.79 -10.12
CA ALA A 67 -16.94 -8.44 -11.43
C ALA A 67 -15.82 -7.93 -12.35
N LEU A 68 -15.57 -6.61 -12.34
CA LEU A 68 -14.47 -6.00 -13.07
C LEU A 68 -13.11 -6.50 -12.59
N GLU A 69 -12.91 -6.59 -11.27
CA GLU A 69 -11.65 -7.07 -10.70
C GLU A 69 -11.39 -8.53 -11.13
N GLU A 70 -12.42 -9.37 -11.14
CA GLU A 70 -12.33 -10.75 -11.61
C GLU A 70 -12.03 -10.83 -13.11
N GLU A 71 -12.70 -10.04 -13.94
CA GLU A 71 -12.49 -9.99 -15.39
C GLU A 71 -11.06 -9.53 -15.74
N GLN A 72 -10.55 -8.53 -15.02
CA GLN A 72 -9.22 -7.97 -15.27
C GLN A 72 -8.10 -8.73 -14.54
N ARG A 73 -8.42 -9.79 -13.79
CA ARG A 73 -7.42 -10.60 -13.07
C ARG A 73 -6.52 -11.33 -14.07
N GLY A 74 -5.32 -10.79 -14.26
CA GLY A 74 -4.38 -11.30 -15.29
C GLY A 74 -4.65 -10.75 -16.70
N GLY A 75 -5.57 -9.80 -16.83
CA GLY A 75 -5.85 -9.07 -18.06
C GLY A 75 -4.73 -8.08 -18.43
N PRO A 76 -4.74 -7.58 -19.68
CA PRO A 76 -3.68 -6.74 -20.23
C PRO A 76 -3.54 -5.38 -19.54
N ALA A 77 -4.59 -4.88 -18.89
CA ALA A 77 -4.53 -3.65 -18.08
C ALA A 77 -3.65 -3.81 -16.83
N GLY A 78 -3.42 -5.06 -16.38
CA GLY A 78 -2.60 -5.35 -15.22
C GLY A 78 -3.22 -4.85 -13.90
N LEU A 79 -4.55 -4.86 -13.80
CA LEU A 79 -5.25 -4.56 -12.56
C LEU A 79 -4.86 -5.58 -11.49
N ALA A 80 -4.50 -5.08 -10.31
CA ALA A 80 -4.02 -5.87 -9.19
C ALA A 80 -5.08 -6.03 -8.10
N ALA A 81 -5.80 -4.96 -7.79
CA ALA A 81 -6.88 -4.94 -6.81
C ALA A 81 -7.78 -3.72 -7.02
N VAL A 82 -9.03 -3.82 -6.56
CA VAL A 82 -9.97 -2.71 -6.47
C VAL A 82 -10.43 -2.57 -5.02
N ALA A 83 -10.51 -1.33 -4.53
CA ALA A 83 -11.18 -1.03 -3.28
C ALA A 83 -12.17 0.09 -3.51
N ALA A 84 -13.33 0.03 -2.87
CA ALA A 84 -14.36 1.04 -3.06
C ALA A 84 -15.10 1.32 -1.78
N TRP A 85 -15.63 2.53 -1.64
CA TRP A 85 -16.29 2.93 -0.42
C TRP A 85 -17.43 3.91 -0.63
N ARG A 86 -18.31 3.94 0.36
CA ARG A 86 -19.35 4.97 0.50
C ARG A 86 -19.44 5.44 1.94
N THR A 87 -19.78 6.71 2.10
CA THR A 87 -20.10 7.33 3.38
C THR A 87 -21.59 7.16 3.63
N GLU A 88 -21.95 6.67 4.82
CA GLU A 88 -23.32 6.57 5.29
C GLU A 88 -23.59 7.61 6.37
N THR A 89 -24.87 7.82 6.69
CA THR A 89 -25.25 8.63 7.84
C THR A 89 -24.61 8.06 9.10
N GLY A 90 -23.91 8.92 9.84
CA GLY A 90 -23.30 8.54 11.11
C GLY A 90 -24.34 8.15 12.17
N GLY A 91 -23.87 7.57 13.26
CA GLY A 91 -24.75 7.16 14.35
C GLY A 91 -24.00 6.73 15.62
N PRO A 92 -24.76 6.32 16.64
CA PRO A 92 -24.20 5.91 17.92
C PRO A 92 -23.52 4.55 17.80
N VAL A 93 -22.25 4.50 18.19
CA VAL A 93 -21.45 3.28 18.37
C VAL A 93 -21.37 3.01 19.86
N ARG A 94 -21.69 1.79 20.28
CA ARG A 94 -21.73 1.41 21.69
C ARG A 94 -20.69 0.35 22.01
N ASP A 95 -19.93 0.54 23.08
CA ASP A 95 -19.07 -0.49 23.67
C ASP A 95 -19.93 -1.66 24.16
N GLY A 96 -19.62 -2.88 23.73
CA GLY A 96 -20.34 -4.09 24.12
C GLY A 96 -20.24 -4.44 25.61
N VAL A 97 -19.21 -3.97 26.31
CA VAL A 97 -18.96 -4.28 27.72
C VAL A 97 -19.48 -3.17 28.64
N THR A 98 -19.03 -1.94 28.41
CA THR A 98 -19.37 -0.82 29.32
C THR A 98 -20.70 -0.15 28.99
N GLY A 99 -21.24 -0.39 27.80
CA GLY A 99 -22.43 0.28 27.30
C GLY A 99 -22.23 1.76 26.95
N LYS A 100 -21.00 2.28 27.05
CA LYS A 100 -20.63 3.65 26.65
C LYS A 100 -20.94 3.86 25.17
N GLU A 101 -21.43 5.04 24.84
CA GLU A 101 -21.89 5.38 23.50
C GLU A 101 -21.18 6.63 22.97
N VAL A 102 -20.77 6.58 21.70
CA VAL A 102 -20.09 7.67 20.99
C VAL A 102 -20.63 7.77 19.58
N ASN A 103 -21.00 8.97 19.14
CA ASN A 103 -21.40 9.20 17.75
C ASN A 103 -20.19 9.17 16.81
N ALA A 104 -20.29 8.40 15.74
CA ALA A 104 -19.25 8.28 14.72
C ALA A 104 -19.81 8.41 13.30
N GLY A 105 -18.98 8.91 12.39
CA GLY A 105 -19.22 8.76 10.96
C GLY A 105 -19.06 7.30 10.54
N VAL A 106 -19.78 6.89 9.50
CA VAL A 106 -19.80 5.50 9.04
C VAL A 106 -19.34 5.43 7.60
N ILE A 107 -18.38 4.56 7.33
CA ILE A 107 -17.91 4.27 5.98
C ILE A 107 -18.01 2.77 5.71
N ARG A 108 -18.63 2.43 4.59
CA ARG A 108 -18.69 1.06 4.06
C ARG A 108 -17.58 0.86 3.05
N VAL A 109 -16.81 -0.21 3.19
CA VAL A 109 -15.62 -0.48 2.37
C VAL A 109 -15.70 -1.87 1.76
N TYR A 110 -15.51 -1.92 0.45
CA TYR A 110 -15.28 -3.12 -0.35
C TYR A 110 -13.79 -3.23 -0.70
N GLY A 111 -13.28 -4.46 -0.76
CA GLY A 111 -11.90 -4.76 -1.15
C GLY A 111 -10.86 -4.39 -0.08
N PRO A 112 -9.59 -4.21 -0.49
CA PRO A 112 -8.50 -3.94 0.43
C PRO A 112 -8.60 -2.59 1.14
N PHE A 113 -8.61 -2.65 2.47
CA PHE A 113 -8.75 -1.46 3.30
C PHE A 113 -7.58 -0.49 3.13
N ASP A 114 -6.36 -1.01 3.04
CA ASP A 114 -5.14 -0.23 2.82
C ASP A 114 -5.13 0.47 1.46
N LEU A 115 -5.80 -0.12 0.46
CA LEU A 115 -6.01 0.51 -0.84
C LEU A 115 -7.07 1.63 -0.77
N ALA A 116 -8.17 1.41 -0.04
CA ALA A 116 -9.20 2.44 0.16
C ALA A 116 -8.68 3.63 0.99
N PHE A 117 -8.11 3.33 2.15
CA PHE A 117 -7.65 4.28 3.16
C PHE A 117 -6.21 3.98 3.60
N PRO A 118 -5.20 4.44 2.85
CA PRO A 118 -3.81 4.33 3.25
C PRO A 118 -3.58 5.04 4.58
N SER A 119 -3.33 4.29 5.64
CA SER A 119 -3.07 4.81 6.99
C SER A 119 -2.23 3.81 7.78
N ARG A 120 -1.50 4.33 8.77
CA ARG A 120 -0.74 3.51 9.71
C ARG A 120 -1.72 2.77 10.63
N VAL A 121 -1.53 1.46 10.79
CA VAL A 121 -2.24 0.67 11.80
C VAL A 121 -1.60 0.93 13.17
N LEU A 122 -2.42 1.28 14.16
CA LEU A 122 -2.04 1.51 15.55
C LEU A 122 -2.15 0.23 16.39
N SER A 123 -3.20 -0.56 16.17
CA SER A 123 -3.41 -1.87 16.80
C SER A 123 -4.15 -2.80 15.83
N GLY A 124 -3.89 -4.10 15.98
CA GLY A 124 -4.50 -5.16 15.18
C GLY A 124 -3.92 -5.34 13.78
N SER A 125 -4.70 -5.98 12.93
CA SER A 125 -4.28 -6.36 11.58
C SER A 125 -5.42 -6.18 10.60
N LEU A 126 -5.09 -5.63 9.44
CA LEU A 126 -5.97 -5.58 8.29
C LEU A 126 -5.63 -6.79 7.42
N SER A 127 -6.57 -7.73 7.27
CA SER A 127 -6.49 -8.68 6.17
C SER A 127 -6.65 -7.96 4.84
N GLN A 128 -6.18 -8.56 3.75
CA GLN A 128 -6.36 -8.01 2.39
C GLN A 128 -7.82 -7.65 2.11
N ASN A 129 -8.81 -8.28 2.76
CA ASN A 129 -10.20 -7.84 2.77
C ASN A 129 -10.75 -7.83 4.20
N MET A 130 -11.58 -6.85 4.55
CA MET A 130 -12.34 -6.88 5.81
C MET A 130 -13.41 -7.98 5.76
N ARG A 131 -13.58 -8.73 6.85
CA ARG A 131 -14.62 -9.76 6.92
C ARG A 131 -15.96 -9.15 7.33
N PRO A 132 -17.10 -9.72 6.89
CA PRO A 132 -18.39 -9.38 7.47
C PRO A 132 -18.38 -9.60 8.99
N GLY A 133 -18.87 -8.63 9.75
CA GLY A 133 -18.84 -8.64 11.23
C GLY A 133 -17.57 -8.02 11.83
N ASP A 134 -16.53 -7.78 11.04
CA ASP A 134 -15.38 -6.99 11.47
C ASP A 134 -15.60 -5.50 11.20
N CYS A 135 -14.98 -4.67 12.04
CA CYS A 135 -14.92 -3.23 11.87
C CYS A 135 -13.49 -2.71 12.09
N VAL A 136 -13.20 -1.55 11.49
CA VAL A 136 -11.96 -0.82 11.73
C VAL A 136 -12.32 0.51 12.35
N LEU A 137 -11.59 0.91 13.39
CA LEU A 137 -11.81 2.18 14.08
C LEU A 137 -10.69 3.15 13.77
N THR A 138 -10.99 4.45 13.75
CA THR A 138 -9.94 5.44 13.91
C THR A 138 -9.44 5.49 15.35
N GLY A 139 -8.18 5.88 15.54
CA GLY A 139 -7.61 6.07 16.87
C GLY A 139 -8.42 7.02 17.74
N ALA A 140 -8.97 8.10 17.15
CA ALA A 140 -9.84 9.03 17.86
C ALA A 140 -11.12 8.37 18.41
N LEU A 141 -11.79 7.53 17.61
CA LEU A 141 -13.00 6.83 18.03
C LEU A 141 -12.68 5.74 19.07
N SER A 142 -11.62 4.97 18.84
CA SER A 142 -11.17 3.90 19.76
C SER A 142 -10.84 4.47 21.14
N TRP A 143 -10.08 5.57 21.20
CA TRP A 143 -9.75 6.24 22.46
C TRP A 143 -10.98 6.78 23.18
N GLU A 144 -11.92 7.38 22.45
CA GLU A 144 -13.12 7.91 23.09
C GLU A 144 -14.05 6.82 23.57
N LEU A 145 -14.19 5.72 22.82
CA LEU A 145 -15.09 4.64 23.19
C LEU A 145 -14.51 3.76 24.32
N PHE A 146 -13.24 3.39 24.23
CA PHE A 146 -12.62 2.40 25.12
C PHE A 146 -11.55 2.98 26.06
N GLY A 147 -11.11 4.23 25.86
CA GLY A 147 -10.00 4.82 26.61
C GLY A 147 -8.62 4.29 26.20
N SER A 148 -8.52 3.57 25.08
CA SER A 148 -7.29 2.96 24.57
C SER A 148 -7.34 2.90 23.04
N VAL A 149 -6.18 2.81 22.39
CA VAL A 149 -6.07 2.44 20.96
C VAL A 149 -5.79 0.95 20.75
N ASP A 150 -5.41 0.23 21.81
CA ASP A 150 -5.22 -1.22 21.77
C ASP A 150 -6.53 -1.94 22.07
N THR A 151 -7.43 -1.92 21.08
CA THR A 151 -8.80 -2.42 21.21
C THR A 151 -9.10 -3.51 20.20
N GLN A 152 -8.07 -4.17 19.65
CA GLN A 152 -8.27 -5.30 18.75
C GLN A 152 -9.04 -6.41 19.49
N GLY A 153 -10.07 -6.92 18.84
CA GLY A 153 -10.89 -8.00 19.35
C GLY A 153 -12.00 -7.56 20.29
N CYS A 154 -12.05 -6.28 20.70
CA CYS A 154 -13.18 -5.73 21.44
C CYS A 154 -14.46 -5.82 20.60
N GLU A 155 -15.58 -5.99 21.28
CA GLU A 155 -16.90 -5.98 20.66
C GLU A 155 -17.57 -4.61 20.84
N LEU A 156 -18.31 -4.21 19.82
CA LEU A 156 -19.15 -3.03 19.84
C LEU A 156 -20.47 -3.33 19.16
N SER A 157 -21.49 -2.52 19.43
CA SER A 157 -22.75 -2.58 18.71
C SER A 157 -23.02 -1.29 17.95
N PHE A 158 -23.58 -1.45 16.75
CA PHE A 158 -23.98 -0.36 15.87
C PHE A 158 -25.21 -0.79 15.08
N GLY A 159 -26.27 0.04 15.06
CA GLY A 159 -27.49 -0.27 14.31
C GLY A 159 -28.16 -1.60 14.72
N GLY A 160 -28.02 -2.01 15.98
CA GLY A 160 -28.57 -3.27 16.51
C GLY A 160 -27.76 -4.54 16.18
N ALA A 161 -26.65 -4.42 15.45
CA ALA A 161 -25.74 -5.53 15.18
C ALA A 161 -24.45 -5.42 16.02
N SER A 162 -23.86 -6.57 16.37
CA SER A 162 -22.56 -6.65 17.03
C SER A 162 -21.44 -6.79 16.02
N TYR A 163 -20.31 -6.13 16.27
CA TYR A 163 -19.11 -6.15 15.45
C TYR A 163 -17.87 -6.30 16.31
N ARG A 164 -16.83 -6.89 15.72
CA ARG A 164 -15.52 -7.05 16.35
C ARG A 164 -14.53 -6.07 15.75
N VAL A 165 -13.72 -5.44 16.60
CA VAL A 165 -12.65 -4.54 16.14
C VAL A 165 -11.51 -5.37 15.57
N ALA A 166 -11.29 -5.30 14.25
CA ALA A 166 -10.18 -5.98 13.59
C ALA A 166 -8.87 -5.18 13.68
N ALA A 167 -8.97 -3.86 13.57
CA ALA A 167 -7.82 -2.96 13.64
C ALA A 167 -8.24 -1.54 14.05
N VAL A 168 -7.24 -0.77 14.49
CA VAL A 168 -7.33 0.66 14.77
C VAL A 168 -6.33 1.40 13.89
N VAL A 169 -6.74 2.45 13.18
CA VAL A 169 -5.91 3.21 12.24
C VAL A 169 -5.65 4.64 12.70
N ASP A 170 -4.49 5.17 12.35
CA ASP A 170 -4.03 6.50 12.74
C ASP A 170 -4.73 7.59 11.93
N ARG A 171 -5.91 7.98 12.42
CA ARG A 171 -6.78 9.02 11.87
C ARG A 171 -7.44 9.80 13.00
N LYS A 172 -7.66 11.10 12.76
CA LYS A 172 -8.14 12.04 13.78
C LYS A 172 -9.66 12.18 13.78
N GLU A 173 -10.31 11.91 12.65
CA GLU A 173 -11.76 11.88 12.54
C GLU A 173 -12.35 10.71 13.33
N LYS A 174 -13.57 10.87 13.86
CA LYS A 174 -14.28 9.81 14.59
C LYS A 174 -15.12 9.01 13.59
N VAL A 175 -14.52 7.96 13.03
CA VAL A 175 -15.12 7.16 11.97
C VAL A 175 -14.96 5.68 12.28
N ILE A 176 -16.02 4.93 12.01
CA ILE A 176 -16.02 3.48 11.97
C ILE A 176 -16.15 3.02 10.52
N PHE A 177 -15.32 2.04 10.15
CA PHE A 177 -15.38 1.40 8.85
C PHE A 177 -15.94 -0.01 9.00
N PHE A 178 -16.81 -0.39 8.07
CA PHE A 178 -17.35 -1.74 7.99
C PHE A 178 -17.12 -2.33 6.61
N ALA A 179 -16.99 -3.67 6.56
CA ALA A 179 -17.03 -4.39 5.29
C ALA A 179 -18.40 -4.19 4.61
N ALA A 180 -18.39 -4.00 3.29
CA ALA A 180 -19.57 -4.04 2.46
C ALA A 180 -19.28 -4.79 1.17
N LEU A 181 -20.13 -5.78 0.88
CA LEU A 181 -20.08 -6.54 -0.36
C LEU A 181 -21.08 -6.03 -1.40
N LYS A 182 -21.96 -5.10 -1.02
CA LYS A 182 -23.11 -4.70 -1.83
C LYS A 182 -23.45 -3.22 -1.77
N GLY A 183 -24.08 -2.77 -2.86
CA GLY A 183 -24.64 -1.44 -3.03
C GLY A 183 -23.69 -0.48 -3.71
N TRP A 184 -24.14 0.76 -3.89
CA TRP A 184 -23.40 1.75 -4.68
C TRP A 184 -22.10 2.20 -4.01
N ALA A 185 -21.12 2.54 -4.84
CA ALA A 185 -19.85 3.12 -4.47
C ALA A 185 -19.86 4.64 -4.70
N GLN A 186 -19.35 5.41 -3.74
CA GLN A 186 -19.07 6.84 -3.96
C GLN A 186 -17.71 7.05 -4.59
N ARG A 187 -16.73 6.24 -4.19
CA ARG A 187 -15.34 6.36 -4.63
C ARG A 187 -14.75 4.97 -4.79
N ALA A 188 -13.80 4.84 -5.70
CA ALA A 188 -13.01 3.63 -5.87
C ALA A 188 -11.54 3.97 -6.05
N ALA A 189 -10.67 3.08 -5.58
CA ALA A 189 -9.25 3.09 -5.78
C ALA A 189 -8.85 1.81 -6.54
N PHE A 190 -8.08 1.99 -7.60
CA PHE A 190 -7.57 0.92 -8.46
C PHE A 190 -6.07 0.81 -8.27
N ALA A 191 -5.58 -0.39 -7.98
CA ALA A 191 -4.16 -0.69 -7.93
C ALA A 191 -3.74 -1.43 -9.20
N PHE A 192 -2.65 -0.99 -9.82
CA PHE A 192 -2.09 -1.65 -11.01
C PHE A 192 -0.70 -2.22 -10.72
N ARG A 193 -0.38 -3.35 -11.36
CA ARG A 193 0.93 -4.03 -11.22
C ARG A 193 2.10 -3.21 -11.80
N SER A 194 1.83 -2.30 -12.74
CA SER A 194 2.80 -1.38 -13.32
C SER A 194 2.24 0.04 -13.31
N GLY A 195 3.09 1.00 -12.92
CA GLY A 195 2.72 2.41 -12.79
C GLY A 195 2.82 3.24 -14.07
N GLU A 196 3.21 2.66 -15.20
CA GLU A 196 3.21 3.37 -16.48
C GLU A 196 1.77 3.53 -17.00
N ARG A 197 1.45 4.72 -17.53
CA ARG A 197 0.19 5.01 -18.25
C ARG A 197 -1.08 4.66 -17.46
N ILE A 198 -1.10 4.98 -16.17
CA ILE A 198 -2.26 4.72 -15.29
C ILE A 198 -3.56 5.33 -15.82
N GLY A 199 -3.47 6.51 -16.47
CA GLY A 199 -4.63 7.12 -17.15
C GLY A 199 -5.19 6.24 -18.26
N GLU A 200 -4.34 5.78 -19.19
CA GLU A 200 -4.75 4.86 -20.28
C GLU A 200 -5.28 3.54 -19.71
N LYS A 201 -4.71 3.04 -18.61
CA LYS A 201 -5.18 1.82 -17.94
C LYS A 201 -6.55 2.01 -17.31
N LEU A 202 -6.79 3.14 -16.65
CA LEU A 202 -8.11 3.52 -16.14
C LEU A 202 -9.12 3.66 -17.27
N GLU A 203 -8.75 4.31 -18.38
CA GLU A 203 -9.58 4.41 -19.59
C GLU A 203 -9.93 3.03 -20.15
N ALA A 204 -8.97 2.13 -20.24
CA ALA A 204 -9.16 0.77 -20.76
C ALA A 204 -10.15 -0.06 -19.92
N ILE A 205 -10.22 0.19 -18.61
CA ILE A 205 -11.21 -0.45 -17.73
C ILE A 205 -12.50 0.35 -17.58
N GLY A 206 -12.68 1.41 -18.37
CA GLY A 206 -13.90 2.22 -18.40
C GLY A 206 -13.98 3.31 -17.33
N PHE A 207 -12.92 3.55 -16.55
CA PHE A 207 -12.86 4.55 -15.46
C PHE A 207 -12.01 5.78 -15.79
N GLY A 208 -11.60 5.93 -17.05
CA GLY A 208 -10.93 7.12 -17.59
C GLY A 208 -11.76 8.39 -17.51
N GLY A 209 -11.07 9.54 -17.44
CA GLY A 209 -11.65 10.84 -17.12
C GLY A 209 -12.68 11.36 -18.14
N ARG A 210 -13.61 12.16 -17.62
CA ARG A 210 -14.08 13.37 -18.31
C ARG A 210 -13.30 14.56 -17.75
#